data_AF-A0A7G9QKV9-F1
#
_entry.id   AF-A0A7G9QKV9-F1
#
_cell.length_a   1.000
_cell.length_b   1.000
_cell.length_c   1.000
_cell.angle_alpha   90.00
_cell.angle_beta   90.00
_cell.angle_gamma   90.00
#
_symmetry.space_group_name_H-M   'P 1'
#
loop_
_entity.id
_entity.type
_entity.pdbx_description
1 polymer ?
#
loop_
_entity_poly.entity_id
_entity_poly.type
_entity_poly.pdbx_seq_one_letter_code
_entity_poly.pdbx_strand_id
1 'polypeptide(L)'
;MNPFYDISENTELPEDSLKLRNLGTQQVSMITGTRSRGGWGERDSYSSKRYYTEVTAADYDRAFVTKILYTRPSYNIDKLLDHHFHHYLQKTGTAGELFIRHMRFEVKDLLIARNPSNAYLELFQEWLDQIEPKKNHKIIPQNITNNNITVGNINAPTQLQQDSVHSNQTQHNKIKKDELSQVLELIRLDIKNMDEQIRKDFDMELTYAATKLQRERDIQPQLINLGGLIKDVGVNLFTSLISAPIYDSIKPLLGLG
;
A
#
# COMPACT_ATOMS: atom_id res chain seq x y z
N MET A 1 -33.25 3.17 22.89
CA MET A 1 -34.31 2.14 22.91
C MET A 1 -34.17 1.26 21.67
N ASN A 2 -34.72 0.04 21.65
CA ASN A 2 -34.50 -0.89 20.54
C ASN A 2 -35.59 -0.74 19.45
N PRO A 3 -35.27 -0.24 18.25
CA PRO A 3 -36.25 -0.03 17.18
C PRO A 3 -36.77 -1.33 16.56
N PHE A 4 -36.19 -2.48 16.88
CA PHE A 4 -36.61 -3.79 16.39
C PHE A 4 -37.79 -4.39 17.18
N TYR A 5 -38.15 -3.79 18.32
CA TYR A 5 -39.27 -4.23 19.15
C TYR A 5 -40.24 -3.07 19.35
N ASP A 6 -41.54 -3.38 19.28
CA ASP A 6 -42.63 -2.42 19.37
C ASP A 6 -42.78 -1.86 20.80
N ILE A 7 -41.86 -0.97 21.18
CA ILE A 7 -41.80 -0.36 22.51
C ILE A 7 -41.42 1.12 22.37
N SER A 8 -42.43 1.93 22.01
CA SER A 8 -42.49 3.41 22.02
C SER A 8 -41.62 4.19 21.02
N GLU A 9 -42.10 5.39 20.66
CA GLU A 9 -41.71 6.21 19.49
C GLU A 9 -40.42 7.05 19.65
N ASN A 10 -39.76 7.05 20.82
CA ASN A 10 -38.55 7.84 21.02
C ASN A 10 -37.29 7.10 20.50
N THR A 11 -36.89 7.42 19.28
CA THR A 11 -35.80 6.78 18.52
C THR A 11 -34.42 7.41 18.70
N GLU A 12 -34.32 8.62 19.26
CA GLU A 12 -33.05 9.37 19.37
C GLU A 12 -32.33 9.12 20.71
N LEU A 13 -31.01 8.96 20.64
CA LEU A 13 -30.15 8.87 21.84
C LEU A 13 -29.95 10.27 22.41
N PRO A 14 -30.03 10.48 23.74
CA PRO A 14 -29.74 11.78 24.34
C PRO A 14 -28.31 12.22 24.00
N GLU A 15 -28.09 13.47 23.55
CA GLU A 15 -26.75 13.96 23.17
C GLU A 15 -25.69 13.79 24.28
N ASP A 16 -26.09 13.93 25.54
CA ASP A 16 -25.17 13.76 26.68
C ASP A 16 -24.68 12.31 26.83
N SER A 17 -25.41 11.34 26.27
CA SER A 17 -24.97 9.95 26.22
C SER A 17 -23.79 9.74 25.27
N LEU A 18 -23.54 10.66 24.33
CA LEU A 18 -22.43 10.60 23.36
C LEU A 18 -21.18 11.33 23.86
N LYS A 19 -21.29 12.23 24.84
CA LYS A 19 -20.15 12.98 25.37
C LYS A 19 -19.28 12.13 26.31
N LEU A 20 -17.98 12.41 26.30
CA LEU A 20 -17.04 11.92 27.32
C LEU A 20 -17.18 12.72 28.60
N ARG A 21 -16.95 12.06 29.74
CA ARG A 21 -16.79 12.76 31.02
C ARG A 21 -15.44 13.44 31.04
N ASN A 22 -15.41 14.71 31.42
CA ASN A 22 -14.16 15.42 31.66
C ASN A 22 -13.48 14.81 32.90
N LEU A 23 -12.26 14.30 32.73
CA LEU A 23 -11.48 13.66 33.79
C LEU A 23 -10.83 14.68 34.73
N GLY A 24 -10.84 15.98 34.37
CA GLY A 24 -10.21 17.04 35.14
C GLY A 24 -8.69 16.98 35.08
N THR A 25 -8.02 17.49 36.11
CA THR A 25 -6.56 17.53 36.22
C THR A 25 -5.96 16.33 36.96
N GLN A 26 -6.75 15.68 37.83
CA GLN A 26 -6.30 14.57 38.65
C GLN A 26 -7.37 13.48 38.73
N GLN A 27 -6.95 12.22 38.62
CA GLN A 27 -7.79 11.05 38.81
C GLN A 27 -7.35 10.23 40.01
N VAL A 28 -8.28 9.50 40.62
CA VAL A 28 -7.96 8.60 41.75
C VAL A 28 -7.24 7.37 41.20
N SER A 29 -5.97 7.20 41.56
CA SER A 29 -5.17 6.05 41.17
C SER A 29 -5.40 4.85 42.09
N MET A 30 -5.59 5.13 43.38
CA MET A 30 -5.71 4.10 44.40
C MET A 30 -6.52 4.61 45.58
N ILE A 31 -7.41 3.77 46.08
CA ILE A 31 -8.11 3.99 47.35
C ILE A 31 -7.61 2.90 48.30
N THR A 32 -6.89 3.29 49.34
CA THR A 32 -6.60 2.38 50.45
C THR A 32 -7.60 2.63 51.54
N GLY A 33 -8.03 1.58 52.22
CA GLY A 33 -8.88 1.73 53.38
C GLY A 33 -8.80 0.54 54.28
N THR A 34 -9.07 0.78 55.56
CA THR A 34 -9.18 -0.25 56.57
C THR A 34 -10.58 -0.19 57.16
N ARG A 35 -11.23 -1.35 57.20
CA ARG A 35 -12.45 -1.54 57.98
C ARG A 35 -12.03 -1.93 59.39
N SER A 36 -12.38 -1.10 60.36
CA SER A 36 -12.34 -1.48 61.77
C SER A 36 -13.70 -2.02 62.16
N ARG A 37 -13.73 -3.27 62.60
CA ARG A 37 -14.97 -3.92 63.03
C ARG A 37 -15.34 -3.42 64.42
N GLY A 38 -16.55 -2.88 64.57
CA GLY A 38 -17.07 -2.45 65.86
C GLY A 38 -17.31 -3.64 66.78
N GLY A 39 -17.22 -3.42 68.08
CA GLY A 39 -17.65 -4.40 69.08
C GLY A 39 -19.16 -4.63 69.07
N TRP A 40 -19.66 -5.47 69.97
CA TRP A 40 -21.11 -5.70 70.12
C TRP A 40 -21.85 -4.38 70.41
N GLY A 41 -22.69 -3.96 69.47
CA GLY A 41 -23.48 -2.73 69.55
C GLY A 41 -22.86 -1.49 68.90
N GLU A 42 -21.60 -1.56 68.44
CA GLU A 42 -20.95 -0.46 67.72
C GLU A 42 -21.03 -0.64 66.20
N ARG A 43 -21.08 0.49 65.48
CA ARG A 43 -21.00 0.50 64.02
C ARG A 43 -19.55 0.32 63.60
N ASP A 44 -19.32 -0.52 62.59
CA ASP A 44 -18.03 -0.60 61.92
C ASP A 44 -17.59 0.79 61.42
N SER A 45 -16.32 1.10 61.60
CA SER A 45 -15.72 2.33 61.07
C SER A 45 -14.87 2.03 59.85
N TYR A 46 -14.98 2.91 58.86
CA TYR A 46 -14.26 2.79 57.59
C TYR A 46 -13.40 4.03 57.43
N SER A 47 -12.08 3.84 57.39
CA SER A 47 -11.15 4.90 57.01
C SER A 47 -10.66 4.62 55.60
N SER A 48 -10.70 5.62 54.73
CA SER A 48 -10.16 5.51 53.37
C SER A 48 -9.29 6.71 53.03
N LYS A 49 -8.14 6.45 52.42
CA LYS A 49 -7.25 7.45 51.82
C LYS A 49 -7.22 7.26 50.31
N ARG A 50 -7.37 8.36 49.58
CA ARG A 50 -7.30 8.38 48.11
C ARG A 50 -5.95 8.94 47.69
N TYR A 51 -5.32 8.26 46.75
CA TYR A 51 -4.13 8.72 46.06
C TYR A 51 -4.55 9.17 44.67
N TYR A 52 -3.98 10.30 44.24
CA TYR A 52 -4.31 10.95 42.98
C TYR A 52 -3.10 10.91 42.06
N THR A 53 -3.35 10.77 40.77
CA THR A 53 -2.37 10.92 39.69
C THR A 53 -2.87 11.95 38.72
N GLU A 54 -1.95 12.64 38.06
CA GLU A 54 -2.29 13.59 37.01
C GLU A 54 -2.93 12.89 35.82
N VAL A 55 -3.90 13.56 35.19
CA VAL A 55 -4.61 13.05 34.03
C VAL A 55 -3.77 13.31 32.78
N THR A 56 -3.52 12.24 32.02
CA THR A 56 -2.78 12.30 30.76
C THR A 56 -3.72 12.19 29.56
N ALA A 57 -3.23 12.54 28.36
CA ALA A 57 -4.00 12.36 27.12
C ALA A 57 -4.43 10.89 26.91
N ALA A 58 -3.55 9.95 27.25
CA ALA A 58 -3.84 8.51 27.17
C ALA A 58 -5.00 8.07 28.09
N ASP A 59 -5.27 8.79 29.17
CA ASP A 59 -6.41 8.49 30.04
C ASP A 59 -7.74 8.86 29.37
N TYR A 60 -7.76 9.93 28.57
CA TYR A 60 -8.89 10.27 27.72
C TYR A 60 -9.11 9.24 26.61
N ASP A 61 -8.05 8.73 25.99
CA ASP A 61 -8.16 7.67 24.98
C ASP A 61 -8.74 6.38 25.59
N ARG A 62 -8.29 5.99 26.79
CA ARG A 62 -8.87 4.86 27.53
C ARG A 62 -10.34 5.10 27.88
N ALA A 63 -10.70 6.29 28.32
CA ALA A 63 -12.09 6.65 28.63
C ALA A 63 -12.97 6.58 27.36
N PHE A 64 -12.41 6.98 26.22
CA PHE A 64 -13.08 6.92 24.93
C PHE A 64 -13.27 5.48 24.44
N VAL A 65 -12.24 4.64 24.46
CA VAL A 65 -12.36 3.20 24.17
C VAL A 65 -13.41 2.54 25.07
N THR A 66 -13.39 2.87 26.36
CA THR A 66 -14.37 2.38 27.32
C THR A 66 -15.79 2.78 26.92
N LYS A 67 -15.99 4.02 26.48
CA LYS A 67 -17.28 4.53 25.99
C LYS A 67 -17.76 3.78 24.76
N ILE A 68 -16.88 3.48 23.80
CA ILE A 68 -17.21 2.66 22.62
C ILE A 68 -17.78 1.31 23.06
N LEU A 69 -17.10 0.60 23.98
CA LEU A 69 -17.53 -0.72 24.46
C LEU A 69 -18.84 -0.70 25.25
N TYR A 70 -19.10 0.37 25.99
CA TYR A 70 -20.36 0.55 26.72
C TYR A 70 -21.50 1.04 25.84
N THR A 71 -21.23 1.45 24.60
CA THR A 71 -22.28 1.89 23.68
C THR A 71 -23.14 0.69 23.30
N ARG A 72 -24.42 0.78 23.64
CA ARG A 72 -25.43 -0.23 23.35
C ARG A 72 -26.62 0.44 22.67
N PRO A 73 -27.20 -0.22 21.65
CA PRO A 73 -26.71 -1.40 20.94
C PRO A 73 -25.37 -1.15 20.20
N SER A 74 -24.62 -2.21 19.88
CA SER A 74 -23.25 -2.11 19.34
C SER A 74 -23.17 -1.39 18.00
N TYR A 75 -24.21 -1.46 17.17
CA TYR A 75 -24.29 -0.73 15.89
C TYR A 75 -24.46 0.78 16.04
N ASN A 76 -24.65 1.32 17.25
CA ASN A 76 -24.71 2.76 17.47
C ASN A 76 -23.34 3.39 17.72
N ILE A 77 -22.25 2.63 17.63
CA ILE A 77 -20.91 3.22 17.78
C ILE A 77 -20.65 4.29 16.71
N ASP A 78 -21.18 4.13 15.51
CA ASP A 78 -21.01 5.11 14.42
C ASP A 78 -21.48 6.50 14.84
N LYS A 79 -22.63 6.59 15.51
CA LYS A 79 -23.16 7.86 16.04
C LYS A 79 -22.23 8.49 17.07
N LEU A 80 -21.60 7.68 17.93
CA LEU A 80 -20.62 8.14 18.90
C LEU A 80 -19.36 8.66 18.20
N LEU A 81 -18.84 7.89 17.24
CA LEU A 81 -17.64 8.21 16.50
C LEU A 81 -17.84 9.47 15.65
N ASP A 82 -18.98 9.58 14.96
CA ASP A 82 -19.41 10.75 14.20
C ASP A 82 -19.50 11.99 15.08
N HIS A 83 -20.17 11.91 16.23
CA HIS A 83 -20.28 13.04 17.14
C HIS A 83 -18.89 13.60 17.51
N HIS A 84 -17.95 12.73 17.84
CA HIS A 84 -16.59 13.14 18.21
C HIS A 84 -15.77 13.65 17.01
N PHE A 85 -15.95 13.07 15.83
CA PHE A 85 -15.31 13.52 14.61
C PHE A 85 -15.79 14.91 14.19
N HIS A 86 -17.11 15.14 14.15
CA HIS A 86 -17.68 16.44 13.82
C HIS A 86 -17.28 17.52 14.84
N HIS A 87 -17.27 17.18 16.12
CA HIS A 87 -16.80 18.09 17.16
C HIS A 87 -15.31 18.45 16.98
N TYR A 88 -14.46 17.50 16.57
CA TYR A 88 -13.07 17.77 16.24
C TYR A 88 -12.95 18.70 15.03
N LEU A 89 -13.65 18.40 13.93
CA LEU A 89 -13.66 19.21 12.71
C LEU A 89 -14.08 20.67 12.98
N GLN A 90 -15.14 20.87 13.77
CA GLN A 90 -15.62 22.20 14.14
C GLN A 90 -14.60 22.99 14.96
N LYS A 91 -13.81 22.31 15.81
CA LYS A 91 -12.83 22.95 16.70
C LYS A 91 -11.52 23.30 15.99
N THR A 92 -11.02 22.44 15.11
CA THR A 92 -9.71 22.62 14.48
C THR A 92 -9.78 23.25 13.08
N GLY A 93 -10.92 23.15 12.40
CA GLY A 93 -11.07 23.62 11.02
C GLY A 93 -10.20 22.88 9.99
N THR A 94 -9.55 21.78 10.40
CA THR A 94 -8.66 20.96 9.57
C THR A 94 -9.43 19.82 8.92
N ALA A 95 -8.85 19.19 7.88
CA ALA A 95 -9.47 18.11 7.10
C ALA A 95 -9.74 16.79 7.88
N GLY A 96 -9.68 16.79 9.22
CA GLY A 96 -9.95 15.60 10.05
C GLY A 96 -8.89 14.51 10.01
N GLU A 97 -7.88 14.61 9.14
CA GLU A 97 -6.87 13.55 8.91
C GLU A 97 -6.13 13.12 10.18
N LEU A 98 -5.76 14.07 11.04
CA LEU A 98 -5.09 13.77 12.31
C LEU A 98 -5.98 12.95 13.25
N PHE A 99 -7.28 13.25 13.29
CA PHE A 99 -8.23 12.48 14.07
C PHE A 99 -8.32 11.04 13.56
N ILE A 100 -8.43 10.85 12.24
CA ILE A 100 -8.49 9.51 11.64
C ILE A 100 -7.21 8.72 11.88
N ARG A 101 -6.03 9.36 11.81
CA ARG A 101 -4.76 8.71 12.16
C ARG A 101 -4.73 8.29 13.64
N HIS A 102 -5.15 9.17 14.55
CA HIS A 102 -5.25 8.86 15.98
C HIS A 102 -6.18 7.67 16.24
N MET A 103 -7.33 7.66 15.57
CA MET A 103 -8.29 6.56 15.66
C MET A 103 -7.73 5.23 15.14
N ARG A 104 -6.96 5.27 14.05
CA ARG A 104 -6.37 4.08 13.42
C ARG A 104 -5.22 3.46 14.21
N PHE A 105 -4.35 4.29 14.79
CA PHE A 105 -3.12 3.80 15.42
C PHE A 105 -3.19 3.76 16.95
N GLU A 106 -3.78 4.76 17.60
CA GLU A 106 -3.81 4.81 19.07
C GLU A 106 -5.07 4.14 19.63
N VAL A 107 -6.25 4.55 19.14
CA VAL A 107 -7.53 4.07 19.67
C VAL A 107 -7.79 2.61 19.29
N LYS A 108 -7.48 2.22 18.05
CA LYS A 108 -7.65 0.85 17.57
C LYS A 108 -6.83 -0.15 18.38
N ASP A 109 -5.56 0.15 18.64
CA ASP A 109 -4.66 -0.73 19.40
C ASP A 109 -5.14 -0.87 20.84
N LEU A 110 -5.57 0.23 21.46
CA LEU A 110 -6.19 0.21 22.79
C LEU A 110 -7.52 -0.55 22.81
N LEU A 111 -8.31 -0.47 21.75
CA LEU A 111 -9.57 -1.20 21.61
C LEU A 111 -9.29 -2.70 21.53
N ILE A 112 -8.34 -3.14 20.70
CA ILE A 112 -7.92 -4.55 20.57
C ILE A 112 -7.39 -5.09 21.90
N ALA A 113 -6.58 -4.31 22.63
CA ALA A 113 -6.04 -4.70 23.92
C ALA A 113 -7.13 -4.98 24.99
N ARG A 114 -8.34 -4.43 24.82
CA ARG A 114 -9.50 -4.69 25.69
C ARG A 114 -10.30 -5.94 25.32
N ASN A 115 -9.90 -6.65 24.27
CA ASN A 115 -10.51 -7.88 23.76
C ASN A 115 -12.05 -7.78 23.57
N PRO A 116 -12.52 -6.84 22.72
CA PRO A 116 -13.94 -6.66 22.45
C PRO A 116 -14.53 -7.80 21.62
N SER A 117 -15.86 -7.85 21.55
CA SER A 117 -16.52 -8.70 20.56
C SER A 117 -16.16 -8.26 19.14
N ASN A 118 -15.97 -9.23 18.23
CA ASN A 118 -15.63 -8.98 16.83
C ASN A 118 -16.54 -7.95 16.15
N ALA A 119 -17.83 -7.91 16.52
CA ALA A 119 -18.78 -6.93 15.98
C ALA A 119 -18.35 -5.47 16.22
N TYR A 120 -17.76 -5.15 17.38
CA TYR A 120 -17.26 -3.80 17.64
C TYR A 120 -16.03 -3.46 16.79
N LEU A 121 -15.15 -4.43 16.54
CA LEU A 121 -13.96 -4.21 15.70
C LEU A 121 -14.36 -4.03 14.24
N GLU A 122 -15.30 -4.84 13.75
CA GLU A 122 -15.82 -4.77 12.39
C GLU A 122 -16.51 -3.43 12.13
N LEU A 123 -17.44 -3.02 12.99
CA LEU A 123 -18.12 -1.73 12.87
C LEU A 123 -17.16 -0.54 12.99
N PHE A 124 -16.16 -0.63 13.88
CA PHE A 124 -15.15 0.42 14.02
C PHE A 124 -14.28 0.55 12.77
N GLN A 125 -13.90 -0.59 12.17
CA GLN A 125 -13.14 -0.62 10.92
C GLN A 125 -13.98 -0.11 9.76
N GLU A 126 -15.24 -0.52 9.67
CA GLU A 126 -16.19 -0.05 8.65
C GLU A 126 -16.35 1.47 8.73
N TRP A 127 -16.52 2.02 9.94
CA TRP A 127 -16.59 3.47 10.14
C TRP A 127 -15.31 4.18 9.70
N LEU A 128 -14.13 3.64 10.02
CA LEU A 128 -12.86 4.20 9.55
C LEU A 128 -12.77 4.22 8.02
N ASP A 129 -13.21 3.15 7.36
CA ASP A 129 -13.20 3.02 5.90
C ASP A 129 -14.23 3.94 5.22
N GLN A 130 -15.31 4.30 5.93
CA GLN A 130 -16.33 5.24 5.46
C GLN A 130 -15.90 6.72 5.59
N ILE A 131 -15.24 7.08 6.71
CA ILE A 131 -14.87 8.48 7.02
C ILE A 131 -13.54 8.89 6.42
N GLU A 132 -12.64 7.94 6.15
CA GLU A 132 -11.49 8.27 5.31
C GLU A 132 -12.03 8.94 4.05
N PRO A 133 -11.52 10.13 3.68
CA PRO A 133 -11.84 10.67 2.39
C PRO A 133 -11.44 9.55 1.45
N LYS A 134 -12.45 8.89 0.84
CA LYS A 134 -12.26 8.11 -0.36
C LYS A 134 -11.45 9.08 -1.17
N LYS A 135 -10.14 8.85 -1.27
CA LYS A 135 -9.32 9.63 -2.17
C LYS A 135 -10.14 9.54 -3.43
N ASN A 136 -10.66 10.67 -3.90
CA ASN A 136 -11.45 10.71 -5.13
C ASN A 136 -10.49 10.41 -6.30
N HIS A 137 -9.68 9.36 -6.22
CA HIS A 137 -9.79 8.29 -7.19
C HIS A 137 -11.27 7.95 -7.24
N LYS A 138 -11.98 8.61 -8.16
CA LYS A 138 -13.14 7.99 -8.78
C LYS A 138 -12.74 6.53 -8.98
N ILE A 139 -13.34 5.64 -8.20
CA ILE A 139 -13.49 4.26 -8.63
C ILE A 139 -14.52 4.38 -9.76
N ILE A 140 -14.04 4.89 -10.90
CA ILE A 140 -14.51 4.39 -12.18
C ILE A 140 -14.40 2.89 -11.98
N PRO A 141 -15.48 2.11 -12.11
CA PRO A 141 -15.37 0.66 -12.08
C PRO A 141 -14.14 0.33 -12.91
N GLN A 142 -13.19 -0.43 -12.35
CA GLN A 142 -12.04 -0.86 -13.10
C GLN A 142 -12.56 -1.77 -14.23
N ASN A 143 -13.09 -1.15 -15.30
CA ASN A 143 -12.52 -1.39 -16.60
C ASN A 143 -11.04 -1.17 -16.36
N ILE A 144 -10.35 -2.28 -16.14
CA ILE A 144 -8.97 -2.42 -16.51
C ILE A 144 -8.96 -2.08 -17.99
N THR A 145 -8.95 -0.79 -18.32
CA THR A 145 -8.43 -0.33 -19.59
C THR A 145 -6.96 -0.64 -19.48
N ASN A 146 -6.63 -1.88 -19.83
CA ASN A 146 -5.36 -2.23 -20.40
C ASN A 146 -5.23 -1.29 -21.61
N ASN A 147 -4.73 -0.07 -21.36
CA ASN A 147 -4.30 0.82 -22.40
C ASN A 147 -3.05 0.16 -22.97
N ASN A 148 -3.28 -0.76 -23.90
CA ASN A 148 -2.24 -1.34 -24.70
C ASN A 148 -1.78 -0.26 -25.67
N ILE A 149 -0.89 0.62 -25.21
CA ILE A 149 -0.27 1.64 -26.05
C ILE A 149 0.71 0.91 -26.95
N THR A 150 0.23 0.49 -28.11
CA THR A 150 1.07 -0.08 -29.16
C THR A 150 1.74 1.07 -29.89
N VAL A 151 2.92 1.46 -29.43
CA VAL A 151 3.75 2.42 -30.16
C VAL A 151 4.34 1.68 -31.36
N GLY A 152 3.79 1.92 -32.54
CA GLY A 152 4.28 1.31 -33.77
C GLY A 152 5.65 1.88 -34.16
N ASN A 153 6.66 1.02 -34.28
CA ASN A 153 7.93 1.24 -34.97
C ASN A 153 8.60 2.62 -34.79
N ILE A 154 8.69 3.09 -33.56
CA ILE A 154 9.54 4.24 -33.22
C ILE A 154 10.72 3.69 -32.42
N ASN A 155 11.89 3.59 -33.07
CA ASN A 155 13.17 3.25 -32.42
C ASN A 155 13.71 4.37 -31.52
N ALA A 156 12.83 5.12 -30.85
CA ALA A 156 13.21 6.17 -29.92
C ALA A 156 12.73 5.79 -28.51
N PRO A 157 13.58 5.96 -27.48
CA PRO A 157 13.18 5.75 -26.10
C PRO A 157 12.11 6.79 -25.73
N THR A 158 10.85 6.45 -25.94
CA THR A 158 9.72 7.32 -25.63
C THR A 158 9.34 7.09 -24.17
N GLN A 159 9.67 8.04 -23.30
CA GLN A 159 9.19 8.04 -21.92
C GLN A 159 7.80 8.68 -21.88
N LEU A 160 6.80 7.89 -21.50
CA LEU A 160 5.47 8.38 -21.19
C LEU A 160 5.41 8.62 -19.69
N GLN A 161 5.57 9.89 -19.26
CA GLN A 161 5.30 10.26 -17.88
C GLN A 161 3.78 10.32 -17.66
N GLN A 162 3.27 9.34 -16.91
CA GLN A 162 1.98 9.46 -16.24
C GLN A 162 2.25 9.96 -14.82
N ASP A 163 1.53 10.99 -14.39
CA ASP A 163 1.59 11.55 -13.04
C ASP A 163 1.13 10.53 -11.99
N SER A 164 2.00 9.57 -11.69
CA SER A 164 1.82 8.54 -10.66
C SER A 164 3.02 8.59 -9.73
N VAL A 165 2.74 8.67 -8.43
CA VAL A 165 3.73 8.73 -7.35
C VAL A 165 4.63 7.47 -7.32
N HIS A 166 4.26 6.40 -8.04
CA HIS A 166 5.02 5.15 -8.14
C HIS A 166 4.91 4.50 -9.53
N SER A 167 5.28 5.21 -10.60
CA SER A 167 5.32 4.62 -11.94
C SER A 167 6.58 3.75 -12.12
N ASN A 168 6.41 2.43 -12.12
CA ASN A 168 7.41 1.50 -12.63
C ASN A 168 7.04 1.16 -14.07
N GLN A 169 7.74 1.78 -15.03
CA GLN A 169 7.58 1.45 -16.44
C GLN A 169 8.48 0.27 -16.80
N THR A 170 7.91 -0.94 -16.85
CA THR A 170 8.58 -2.11 -17.43
C THR A 170 8.22 -2.22 -18.90
N GLN A 171 9.12 -1.79 -19.78
CA GLN A 171 8.97 -2.02 -21.22
C GLN A 171 9.35 -3.46 -21.54
N HIS A 172 8.34 -4.30 -21.79
CA HIS A 172 8.56 -5.61 -22.42
C HIS A 172 8.59 -5.43 -23.94
N ASN A 173 9.69 -4.89 -24.46
CA ASN A 173 9.93 -4.87 -25.90
C ASN A 173 10.25 -6.30 -26.34
N LYS A 174 9.21 -7.09 -26.62
CA LYS A 174 9.37 -8.41 -27.22
C LYS A 174 9.76 -8.19 -28.68
N ILE A 175 11.06 -8.16 -28.93
CA ILE A 175 11.63 -8.06 -30.29
C ILE A 175 11.06 -9.21 -31.12
N LYS A 176 10.56 -8.90 -32.31
CA LYS A 176 9.93 -9.90 -33.18
C LYS A 176 10.98 -10.86 -33.73
N LYS A 177 10.53 -12.07 -34.12
CA LYS A 177 11.40 -13.08 -34.75
C LYS A 177 12.10 -12.55 -36.00
N ASP A 178 11.39 -11.76 -36.80
CA ASP A 178 11.92 -11.19 -38.05
C ASP A 178 13.01 -10.15 -37.77
N GLU A 179 12.80 -9.33 -36.74
CA GLU A 179 13.75 -8.34 -36.25
C GLU A 179 15.04 -9.00 -35.73
N LEU A 180 14.93 -10.08 -34.95
CA LEU A 180 16.08 -10.89 -34.52
C LEU A 180 16.80 -11.54 -35.70
N SER A 181 16.06 -12.01 -36.71
CA SER A 181 16.67 -12.60 -37.91
C SER A 181 17.46 -11.55 -38.71
N GLN A 182 16.95 -10.32 -38.81
CA GLN A 182 17.64 -9.20 -39.46
C GLN A 182 18.95 -8.86 -38.73
N VAL A 183 18.95 -8.87 -37.40
CA VAL A 183 20.18 -8.65 -36.61
C VAL A 183 21.25 -9.69 -36.92
N LEU A 184 20.87 -10.98 -36.96
CA LEU A 184 21.82 -12.05 -37.27
C LEU A 184 22.44 -11.88 -38.67
N GLU A 185 21.66 -11.47 -39.65
CA GLU A 185 22.16 -11.19 -41.01
C GLU A 185 23.04 -9.94 -41.08
N LEU A 186 22.75 -8.89 -40.30
CA LEU A 186 23.60 -7.70 -40.23
C LEU A 186 24.97 -8.03 -39.61
N ILE A 187 24.99 -8.80 -38.52
CA ILE A 187 26.23 -9.32 -37.93
C ILE A 187 26.99 -10.15 -38.98
N ARG A 188 26.29 -11.04 -39.68
CA ARG A 188 26.88 -11.88 -40.74
C ARG A 188 27.52 -11.06 -41.87
N LEU A 189 26.90 -9.94 -42.22
CA LEU A 189 27.40 -9.03 -43.24
C LEU A 189 28.68 -8.33 -42.77
N ASP A 190 28.70 -7.85 -41.53
CA ASP A 190 29.85 -7.15 -40.96
C ASP A 190 31.07 -8.08 -40.74
N ILE A 191 30.86 -9.35 -40.37
CA ILE A 191 31.96 -10.32 -40.17
C ILE A 191 32.54 -10.88 -41.47
N LYS A 192 31.89 -10.67 -42.62
CA LYS A 192 32.25 -11.33 -43.89
C LYS A 192 33.71 -11.08 -44.30
N ASN A 193 34.20 -9.88 -44.01
CA ASN A 193 35.55 -9.42 -44.35
C ASN A 193 36.54 -9.49 -43.18
N MET A 194 36.15 -10.11 -42.06
CA MET A 194 37.03 -10.31 -40.90
C MET A 194 37.95 -11.51 -41.11
N ASP A 195 38.95 -11.62 -40.23
CA ASP A 195 39.87 -12.76 -40.19
C ASP A 195 39.10 -14.08 -40.07
N GLU A 196 39.61 -15.13 -40.73
CA GLU A 196 38.94 -16.44 -40.80
C GLU A 196 38.71 -17.05 -39.41
N GLN A 197 39.64 -16.86 -38.48
CA GLN A 197 39.52 -17.40 -37.14
C GLN A 197 38.39 -16.72 -36.36
N ILE A 198 38.32 -15.39 -36.43
CA ILE A 198 37.25 -14.60 -35.82
C ILE A 198 35.90 -14.98 -36.44
N ARG A 199 35.83 -15.05 -37.77
CA ARG A 199 34.59 -15.35 -38.50
C ARG A 199 34.01 -16.72 -38.12
N LYS A 200 34.85 -17.73 -37.86
CA LYS A 200 34.38 -19.08 -37.47
C LYS A 200 33.63 -19.08 -36.15
N ASP A 201 34.11 -18.34 -35.16
CA ASP A 201 33.47 -18.27 -33.84
C ASP A 201 32.10 -17.58 -33.95
N PHE A 202 32.02 -16.52 -34.74
CA PHE A 202 30.75 -15.86 -35.05
C PHE A 202 29.80 -16.74 -35.85
N ASP A 203 30.26 -17.38 -36.93
CA ASP A 203 29.44 -18.25 -37.78
C ASP A 203 28.80 -19.38 -36.97
N MET A 204 29.53 -19.93 -35.98
CA MET A 204 29.03 -20.95 -35.09
C MET A 204 27.86 -20.44 -34.24
N GLU A 205 28.05 -19.32 -33.53
CA GLU A 205 27.02 -18.73 -32.66
C GLU A 205 25.82 -18.22 -33.47
N LEU A 206 26.05 -17.63 -34.65
CA LEU A 206 24.99 -17.21 -35.58
C LEU A 206 24.16 -18.40 -36.05
N THR A 207 24.80 -19.53 -36.38
CA THR A 207 24.10 -20.75 -36.81
C THR A 207 23.24 -21.33 -35.69
N TYR A 208 23.77 -21.37 -34.46
CA TYR A 208 23.01 -21.83 -33.30
C TYR A 208 21.85 -20.89 -32.97
N ALA A 209 22.07 -19.58 -33.03
CA ALA A 209 21.03 -18.57 -32.83
C ALA A 209 19.90 -18.73 -33.87
N ALA A 210 20.25 -18.81 -35.16
CA ALA A 210 19.29 -18.99 -36.24
C ALA A 210 18.47 -20.29 -36.08
N THR A 211 19.14 -21.40 -35.74
CA THR A 211 18.48 -22.70 -35.55
C THR A 211 17.50 -22.67 -34.37
N LYS A 212 17.90 -22.07 -33.24
CA LYS A 212 17.03 -21.93 -32.07
C LYS A 212 15.86 -20.99 -32.33
N LEU A 213 16.11 -19.89 -33.03
CA LEU A 213 15.09 -18.91 -33.43
C LEU A 213 14.04 -19.53 -34.36
N GLN A 214 14.46 -20.36 -35.32
CA GLN A 214 13.55 -21.12 -36.18
C GLN A 214 12.65 -22.05 -35.37
N ARG A 215 13.20 -22.72 -34.36
CA ARG A 215 12.50 -23.65 -33.45
C ARG A 215 11.72 -22.95 -32.33
N GLU A 216 11.58 -21.62 -32.38
CA GLU A 216 10.90 -20.80 -31.36
C GLU A 216 11.44 -21.01 -29.94
N ARG A 217 12.72 -21.34 -29.83
CA ARG A 217 13.42 -21.49 -28.55
C ARG A 217 14.12 -20.19 -28.17
N ASP A 218 14.38 -20.04 -26.88
CA ASP A 218 15.13 -18.91 -26.36
C ASP A 218 16.55 -18.85 -26.97
N ILE A 219 16.90 -17.68 -27.50
CA ILE A 219 18.19 -17.36 -28.13
C ILE A 219 19.01 -16.37 -27.31
N GLN A 220 18.51 -15.89 -26.17
CA GLN A 220 19.18 -14.89 -25.35
C GLN A 220 20.62 -15.29 -24.98
N PRO A 221 20.94 -16.56 -24.65
CA PRO A 221 22.33 -16.96 -24.40
C PRO A 221 23.25 -16.76 -25.61
N GLN A 222 22.75 -17.02 -26.83
CA GLN A 222 23.54 -16.85 -28.06
C GLN A 222 23.75 -15.36 -28.38
N LEU A 223 22.73 -14.53 -28.13
CA LEU A 223 22.85 -13.08 -28.30
C LEU A 223 23.90 -12.49 -27.34
N ILE A 224 23.94 -12.94 -26.09
CA ILE A 224 24.96 -12.52 -25.12
C ILE A 224 26.35 -12.96 -25.57
N ASN A 225 26.51 -14.21 -26.04
CA ASN A 225 27.79 -14.70 -26.56
C ASN A 225 28.25 -13.87 -27.78
N LEU A 226 27.36 -13.61 -28.73
CA LEU A 226 27.64 -12.76 -29.90
C LEU A 226 28.06 -11.36 -29.47
N GLY A 227 27.39 -10.76 -28.47
CA GLY A 227 27.80 -9.46 -27.94
C GLY A 227 29.16 -9.47 -27.27
N GLY A 228 29.53 -10.56 -26.58
CA GLY A 228 30.88 -10.79 -26.08
C GLY A 228 31.91 -10.76 -27.21
N LEU A 229 31.68 -11.55 -28.27
CA LEU A 229 32.55 -11.57 -29.45
C LEU A 229 32.64 -10.19 -30.13
N ILE A 230 31.52 -9.46 -30.24
CA ILE A 230 31.47 -8.10 -30.79
C ILE A 230 32.34 -7.15 -29.96
N LYS A 231 32.30 -7.28 -28.63
CA LYS A 231 33.10 -6.47 -27.71
C LYS A 231 34.59 -6.76 -27.84
N ASP A 232 34.95 -8.03 -27.97
CA ASP A 232 36.35 -8.49 -28.08
C ASP A 232 37.00 -8.03 -29.39
N VAL A 233 36.23 -8.06 -30.49
CA VAL A 233 36.69 -7.60 -31.81
C VAL A 233 36.63 -6.08 -31.94
N GLY A 234 35.68 -5.44 -31.26
CA GLY A 234 35.47 -4.00 -31.26
C GLY A 234 34.17 -3.62 -31.96
N VAL A 235 33.26 -3.02 -31.20
CA VAL A 235 31.89 -2.68 -31.63
C VAL A 235 31.88 -1.86 -32.92
N ASN A 236 32.83 -0.94 -33.09
CA ASN A 236 32.92 -0.03 -34.25
C ASN A 236 33.14 -0.74 -35.60
N LEU A 237 33.56 -2.00 -35.60
CA LEU A 237 33.71 -2.80 -36.83
C LEU A 237 32.36 -3.30 -37.36
N PHE A 238 31.31 -3.26 -36.54
CA PHE A 238 29.95 -3.70 -36.90
C PHE A 238 29.09 -2.53 -37.42
N THR A 239 29.56 -1.89 -38.49
CA THR A 239 28.96 -0.66 -39.02
C THR A 239 27.52 -0.85 -39.52
N SER A 240 27.21 -2.02 -40.11
CA SER A 240 25.87 -2.32 -40.61
C SER A 240 24.92 -2.58 -39.46
N LEU A 241 25.40 -3.25 -38.40
CA LEU A 241 24.64 -3.43 -37.17
C LEU A 241 24.39 -2.10 -36.44
N ILE A 242 25.41 -1.27 -36.24
CA ILE A 242 25.30 0.01 -35.51
C ILE A 242 24.37 1.00 -36.23
N SER A 243 24.46 1.06 -37.56
CA SER A 243 23.64 1.98 -38.36
C SER A 243 22.20 1.50 -38.53
N ALA A 244 21.88 0.26 -38.17
CA ALA A 244 20.55 -0.27 -38.31
C ALA A 244 19.61 0.35 -37.26
N PRO A 245 18.37 0.74 -37.64
CA PRO A 245 17.41 1.32 -36.70
C PRO A 245 17.11 0.41 -35.49
N ILE A 246 17.27 -0.90 -35.64
CA ILE A 246 17.07 -1.91 -34.59
C ILE A 246 18.18 -1.94 -33.53
N TYR A 247 19.32 -1.27 -33.77
CA TYR A 247 20.51 -1.39 -32.93
C TYR A 247 20.25 -1.04 -31.46
N ASP A 248 19.62 0.10 -31.19
CA ASP A 248 19.35 0.55 -29.82
C ASP A 248 18.42 -0.41 -29.07
N SER A 249 17.49 -1.05 -29.80
CA SER A 249 16.56 -2.03 -29.26
C SER A 249 17.24 -3.38 -28.96
N ILE A 250 18.25 -3.77 -29.75
CA ILE A 250 18.94 -5.06 -29.58
C ILE A 250 20.17 -4.99 -28.66
N LYS A 251 20.76 -3.81 -28.50
CA LYS A 251 21.95 -3.56 -27.67
C LYS A 251 21.86 -4.18 -26.26
N PRO A 252 20.73 -4.08 -25.52
CA PRO A 252 20.60 -4.74 -24.21
C PRO A 252 20.60 -6.27 -24.30
N LEU A 253 20.03 -6.85 -25.37
CA LEU A 253 20.00 -8.31 -25.55
C LEU A 253 21.36 -8.90 -25.92
N LEU A 254 22.20 -8.10 -26.59
CA LEU A 254 23.60 -8.45 -26.84
C LEU A 254 24.47 -8.22 -25.59
N GLY A 255 23.95 -7.61 -24.51
CA GLY A 255 24.76 -7.27 -23.34
C GLY A 255 25.82 -6.19 -23.62
N LEU A 256 25.61 -5.36 -24.66
CA LEU A 256 26.51 -4.28 -25.08
C LEU A 256 26.23 -2.95 -24.34
N GLY A 257 25.71 -3.03 -23.11
CA GLY A 257 25.38 -1.89 -22.26
C GLY A 257 26.58 -1.24 -21.61
#